data_AF-A0A4R4S839-F1
#
_entry.id   AF-A0A4R4S839-F1
#
_cell.length_a   1.000
_cell.length_b   1.000
_cell.length_c   1.000
_cell.angle_alpha   90.00
_cell.angle_beta   90.00
_cell.angle_gamma   90.00
#
_symmetry.space_group_name_H-M   'P 1'
#
loop_
_entity.id
_entity.type
_entity.pdbx_description
1 polymer ?
#
loop_
_entity_poly.entity_id
_entity_poly.type
_entity_poly.pdbx_seq_one_letter_code
_entity_poly.pdbx_strand_id
1 'polypeptide(L)'
;MTDILAGSLIQAAAFPATVQAFDDTAQLNLSGTSFGNGTVVVSVTFVAPSSGRVLIYLGGSARSSVSVGGDYVIMGLDLRVGSSGGAVVESPAAQGLYTCRWPTAAVNFTTRQRVAPKSGLTPGQVYYAGHQFCVGEGEGTADITSRHLIVRPLP
;
A
#
# COMPACT_ATOMS: atom_id res chain seq x y z
N MET A 1 20.13 -15.78 2.27
CA MET A 1 19.59 -14.80 1.30
C MET A 1 20.45 -14.92 0.07
N THR A 2 19.91 -15.42 -1.02
CA THR A 2 20.67 -15.64 -2.26
C THR A 2 20.48 -14.41 -3.13
N ASP A 3 21.44 -13.49 -3.09
CA ASP A 3 21.47 -12.42 -4.09
C ASP A 3 21.65 -13.04 -5.49
N ILE A 4 21.08 -12.41 -6.51
CA ILE A 4 21.37 -12.79 -7.91
C ILE A 4 22.88 -12.61 -8.11
N LEU A 5 23.59 -13.72 -8.37
CA LEU A 5 25.05 -13.68 -8.55
C LEU A 5 25.40 -12.78 -9.73
N ALA A 6 26.41 -11.93 -9.55
CA ALA A 6 26.95 -11.10 -10.63
C ALA A 6 27.37 -12.00 -11.80
N GLY A 7 26.88 -11.68 -13.00
CA GLY A 7 27.12 -12.47 -14.22
C GLY A 7 26.13 -13.62 -14.47
N SER A 8 25.10 -13.79 -13.63
CA SER A 8 24.03 -14.75 -13.91
C SER A 8 23.09 -14.26 -15.02
N LEU A 9 22.58 -15.21 -15.81
CA LEU A 9 21.60 -14.95 -16.86
C LEU A 9 20.26 -14.55 -16.23
N ILE A 10 19.85 -13.30 -16.43
CA ILE A 10 18.50 -12.84 -16.07
C ILE A 10 17.51 -13.38 -17.12
N GLN A 11 16.71 -14.37 -16.74
CA GLN A 11 15.60 -14.86 -17.54
C GLN A 11 14.31 -14.10 -17.18
N ALA A 12 13.37 -13.98 -18.12
CA ALA A 12 12.10 -13.28 -17.87
C ALA A 12 11.32 -13.85 -16.67
N ALA A 13 11.45 -15.15 -16.39
CA ALA A 13 10.83 -15.78 -15.22
C ALA A 13 11.44 -15.34 -13.87
N ALA A 14 12.66 -14.78 -13.87
CA ALA A 14 13.30 -14.22 -12.69
C ALA A 14 12.67 -12.87 -12.27
N PHE A 15 11.98 -12.20 -13.19
CA PHE A 15 11.35 -10.89 -13.02
C PHE A 15 9.89 -10.93 -13.48
N PRO A 16 8.97 -11.33 -12.60
CA PRO A 16 7.54 -11.26 -12.89
C PRO A 16 7.10 -9.87 -13.38
N ALA A 17 5.96 -9.78 -14.03
CA ALA A 17 5.45 -8.48 -14.47
C ALA A 17 5.12 -7.58 -13.27
N THR A 18 5.22 -6.26 -13.48
CA THR A 18 4.67 -5.30 -12.52
C THR A 18 3.16 -5.44 -12.48
N VAL A 19 2.60 -5.48 -11.28
CA VAL A 19 1.14 -5.51 -11.07
C VAL A 19 0.69 -4.22 -10.41
N GLN A 20 -0.52 -3.78 -10.76
CA GLN A 20 -1.10 -2.56 -10.23
C GLN A 20 -2.61 -2.68 -10.08
N ALA A 21 -3.14 -1.95 -9.12
CA ALA A 21 -4.57 -1.73 -8.95
C ALA A 21 -4.81 -0.27 -8.56
N PHE A 22 -5.87 0.31 -9.08
CA PHE A 22 -6.33 1.65 -8.73
C PHE A 22 -7.85 1.67 -8.68
N ASP A 23 -8.40 2.55 -7.85
CA ASP A 23 -9.84 2.80 -7.78
C ASP A 23 -10.07 4.25 -7.34
N ASP A 24 -11.05 4.89 -7.98
CA ASP A 24 -11.45 6.28 -7.76
C ASP A 24 -12.86 6.40 -7.16
N THR A 25 -13.42 5.29 -6.65
CA THR A 25 -14.66 5.33 -5.88
C THR A 25 -14.41 6.15 -4.62
N ALA A 26 -15.15 7.26 -4.49
CA ALA A 26 -15.03 8.15 -3.35
C ALA A 26 -15.50 7.47 -2.05
N GLN A 27 -14.75 7.68 -0.98
CA GLN A 27 -15.09 7.27 0.37
C GLN A 27 -15.18 8.51 1.22
N LEU A 28 -16.39 8.78 1.69
CA LEU A 28 -16.72 10.01 2.36
C LEU A 28 -17.01 9.77 3.83
N ASN A 29 -16.73 10.77 4.66
CA ASN A 29 -17.04 10.77 6.08
C ASN A 29 -16.40 9.60 6.85
N LEU A 30 -15.16 9.25 6.51
CA LEU A 30 -14.39 8.24 7.23
C LEU A 30 -14.12 8.69 8.66
N SER A 31 -14.27 7.79 9.63
CA SER A 31 -14.06 8.06 11.07
C SER A 31 -13.37 6.92 11.84
N GLY A 32 -13.01 5.83 11.16
CA GLY A 32 -12.46 4.63 11.81
C GLY A 32 -10.95 4.74 12.06
N THR A 33 -10.53 4.55 13.32
CA THR A 33 -9.11 4.56 13.73
C THR A 33 -8.37 3.25 13.49
N SER A 34 -9.12 2.16 13.26
CA SER A 34 -8.56 0.87 12.88
C SER A 34 -8.37 0.78 11.36
N PHE A 35 -7.26 0.17 10.93
CA PHE A 35 -7.04 -0.08 9.52
C PHE A 35 -8.11 -1.01 8.96
N GLY A 36 -8.73 -0.57 7.88
CA GLY A 36 -9.78 -1.29 7.18
C GLY A 36 -9.58 -1.23 5.68
N ASN A 37 -10.27 -2.13 4.99
CA ASN A 37 -10.37 -2.08 3.54
C ASN A 37 -11.32 -0.97 3.10
N GLY A 38 -11.06 -0.46 1.91
CA GLY A 38 -12.02 0.37 1.21
C GLY A 38 -13.12 -0.40 0.51
N THR A 39 -14.15 0.34 0.12
CA THR A 39 -15.17 -0.06 -0.86
C THR A 39 -14.94 0.77 -2.12
N VAL A 40 -14.55 0.24 -3.27
CA VAL A 40 -14.10 -1.12 -3.64
C VAL A 40 -12.72 -1.47 -3.02
N VAL A 41 -12.37 -2.75 -2.86
CA VAL A 41 -11.05 -3.15 -2.35
C VAL A 41 -9.98 -2.94 -3.42
N VAL A 42 -8.89 -2.24 -3.08
CA VAL A 42 -7.71 -2.07 -3.96
C VAL A 42 -6.62 -3.02 -3.50
N SER A 43 -6.31 -4.02 -4.32
CA SER A 43 -5.30 -5.03 -4.00
C SER A 43 -4.73 -5.66 -5.26
N VAL A 44 -3.54 -6.24 -5.14
CA VAL A 44 -2.88 -7.01 -6.19
C VAL A 44 -2.36 -8.33 -5.63
N THR A 45 -2.28 -9.34 -6.51
CA THR A 45 -1.58 -10.58 -6.24
C THR A 45 -0.35 -10.63 -7.14
N PHE A 46 0.80 -11.01 -6.58
CA PHE A 46 2.05 -11.10 -7.33
C PHE A 46 2.88 -12.29 -6.90
N VAL A 47 3.77 -12.74 -7.79
CA VAL A 47 4.80 -13.73 -7.50
C VAL A 47 6.09 -12.97 -7.14
N ALA A 48 6.75 -13.35 -6.05
CA ALA A 48 8.02 -12.73 -5.69
C ALA A 48 9.12 -13.08 -6.71
N PRO A 49 9.92 -12.09 -7.15
CA PRO A 49 11.04 -12.33 -8.08
C PRO A 49 12.13 -13.19 -7.45
N SER A 50 13.07 -13.65 -8.27
CA SER A 50 14.22 -14.45 -7.80
C SER A 50 15.08 -13.72 -6.75
N SER A 51 15.13 -12.39 -6.82
CA SER A 51 15.83 -11.53 -5.85
C SER A 51 15.15 -11.48 -4.48
N GLY A 52 13.87 -11.88 -4.38
CA GLY A 52 13.06 -11.72 -3.18
C GLY A 52 12.78 -10.25 -2.81
N ARG A 53 12.92 -9.32 -3.78
CA ARG A 53 12.80 -7.88 -3.57
C ARG A 53 11.78 -7.26 -4.52
N VAL A 54 10.93 -6.39 -3.98
CA VAL A 54 9.97 -5.61 -4.77
C VAL A 54 9.98 -4.15 -4.31
N LEU A 55 9.60 -3.24 -5.19
CA LEU A 55 9.33 -1.84 -4.89
C LEU A 55 7.81 -1.66 -4.82
N ILE A 56 7.35 -1.12 -3.70
CA ILE A 56 5.92 -0.92 -3.44
C ILE A 56 5.62 0.56 -3.55
N TYR A 57 4.63 0.90 -4.38
CA TYR A 57 4.04 2.22 -4.48
C TYR A 57 2.66 2.15 -3.85
N LEU A 58 2.42 2.94 -2.82
CA LEU A 58 1.16 3.00 -2.11
C LEU A 58 0.75 4.46 -1.95
N GLY A 59 -0.48 4.79 -2.31
CA GLY A 59 -0.97 6.14 -2.11
C GLY A 59 -2.36 6.36 -2.66
N GLY A 60 -2.69 7.63 -2.81
CA GLY A 60 -4.01 8.03 -3.22
C GLY A 60 -4.19 9.53 -3.20
N SER A 61 -5.45 9.95 -3.18
CA SER A 61 -5.87 11.33 -2.95
C SER A 61 -6.85 11.37 -1.79
N ALA A 62 -6.57 12.22 -0.82
CA ALA A 62 -7.37 12.36 0.38
C ALA A 62 -7.37 13.79 0.90
N ARG A 63 -8.32 14.07 1.78
CA ARG A 63 -8.49 15.35 2.47
C ARG A 63 -9.02 15.13 3.89
N SER A 64 -8.83 16.12 4.74
CA SER A 64 -9.61 16.30 5.95
C SER A 64 -10.94 16.97 5.60
N SER A 65 -12.04 16.61 6.26
CA SER A 65 -13.33 17.30 6.10
C SER A 65 -13.42 18.60 6.91
N VAL A 66 -12.45 18.85 7.81
CA VAL A 66 -12.42 19.99 8.73
C VAL A 66 -11.14 20.81 8.55
N SER A 67 -11.24 22.13 8.74
CA SER A 67 -10.17 23.09 8.42
C SER A 67 -9.14 23.31 9.52
N VAL A 68 -9.42 22.91 10.77
CA VAL A 68 -8.53 23.10 11.93
C VAL A 68 -8.69 21.92 12.90
N GLY A 69 -7.57 21.42 13.43
CA GLY A 69 -7.58 20.34 14.44
C GLY A 69 -8.16 19.01 13.94
N GLY A 70 -8.22 18.85 12.62
CA GLY A 70 -8.96 17.80 11.96
C GLY A 70 -8.26 16.46 11.85
N ASP A 71 -9.07 15.45 11.61
CA ASP A 71 -8.66 14.12 11.22
C ASP A 71 -7.73 14.12 10.01
N TYR A 72 -6.95 13.06 9.89
CA TYR A 72 -6.12 12.82 8.73
C TYR A 72 -6.23 11.38 8.27
N VAL A 73 -6.19 11.19 6.95
CA VAL A 73 -6.11 9.84 6.39
C VAL A 73 -4.70 9.28 6.56
N ILE A 74 -4.64 8.02 6.96
CA ILE A 74 -3.46 7.19 6.89
C ILE A 74 -3.77 6.03 5.96
N MET A 75 -2.94 5.84 4.93
CA MET A 75 -2.98 4.66 4.07
C MET A 75 -1.78 3.77 4.40
N GLY A 76 -2.01 2.46 4.49
CA GLY A 76 -1.01 1.47 4.85
C GLY A 76 -1.09 0.23 3.96
N LEU A 77 0.02 -0.48 3.87
CA LEU A 77 0.13 -1.76 3.17
C LEU A 77 -0.27 -2.93 4.07
N ASP A 78 -1.17 -3.79 3.59
CA ASP A 78 -1.39 -5.13 4.14
C ASP A 78 -0.74 -6.15 3.19
N LEU A 79 0.36 -6.77 3.60
CA LEU A 79 1.07 -7.77 2.79
C LEU A 79 0.94 -9.14 3.43
N ARG A 80 0.46 -10.12 2.67
CA ARG A 80 0.18 -11.48 3.15
C ARG A 80 0.65 -12.54 2.17
N VAL A 81 0.87 -13.75 2.68
CA VAL A 81 1.21 -14.91 1.85
C VAL A 81 -0.03 -15.44 1.14
N GLY A 82 0.02 -15.54 -0.19
CA GLY A 82 -1.01 -16.15 -1.02
C GLY A 82 -2.26 -15.30 -1.23
N SER A 83 -3.06 -15.10 -0.19
CA SER A 83 -4.37 -14.44 -0.26
C SER A 83 -4.58 -13.43 0.87
N SER A 84 -5.70 -12.68 0.83
CA SER A 84 -6.10 -11.74 1.88
C SER A 84 -6.34 -12.40 3.25
N GLY A 85 -6.60 -13.71 3.30
CA GLY A 85 -6.68 -14.49 4.53
C GLY A 85 -5.37 -15.13 4.97
N GLY A 86 -4.28 -14.88 4.24
CA GLY A 86 -2.97 -15.50 4.47
C GLY A 86 -2.22 -14.97 5.68
N ALA A 87 -1.09 -15.63 5.95
CA ALA A 87 -0.14 -15.22 6.98
C ALA A 87 0.39 -13.81 6.70
N VAL A 88 0.45 -12.98 7.73
CA VAL A 88 0.89 -11.59 7.66
C VAL A 88 2.41 -11.52 7.46
N VAL A 89 2.83 -10.72 6.48
CA VAL A 89 4.22 -10.39 6.16
C VAL A 89 4.52 -8.93 6.48
N GLU A 90 3.53 -8.06 6.30
CA GLU A 90 3.54 -6.66 6.72
C GLU A 90 2.12 -6.28 7.12
N SER A 91 1.93 -5.74 8.32
CA SER A 91 0.66 -5.14 8.72
C SER A 91 0.67 -3.65 8.43
N PRO A 92 -0.50 -3.07 8.09
CA PRO A 92 -0.61 -1.62 7.96
C PRO A 92 -0.37 -0.97 9.34
N ALA A 93 0.32 0.16 9.32
CA ALA A 93 0.72 0.86 10.53
C ALA A 93 0.56 2.37 10.37
N ALA A 94 0.28 3.05 11.48
CA ALA A 94 0.13 4.51 11.51
C ALA A 94 1.44 5.25 11.16
N GLN A 95 2.58 4.58 11.35
CA GLN A 95 3.91 5.06 11.02
C GLN A 95 4.72 3.90 10.43
N GLY A 96 5.58 4.18 9.45
CA GLY A 96 6.42 3.14 8.86
C GLY A 96 6.83 3.44 7.42
N LEU A 97 7.58 2.49 6.84
CA LEU A 97 8.09 2.61 5.48
C LEU A 97 6.99 2.50 4.41
N TYR A 98 5.93 1.74 4.70
CA TYR A 98 4.82 1.46 3.78
C TYR A 98 3.54 2.21 4.16
N THR A 99 3.70 3.43 4.68
CA THR A 99 2.61 4.29 5.14
C THR A 99 2.63 5.61 4.39
N CYS A 100 1.45 6.09 3.99
CA CYS A 100 1.24 7.42 3.43
C CYS A 100 0.25 8.19 4.30
N ARG A 101 0.61 9.41 4.72
CA ARG A 101 -0.19 10.22 5.65
C ARG A 101 -0.54 11.58 5.04
N TRP A 102 -1.77 12.00 5.27
CA TRP A 102 -2.25 13.35 4.96
C TRP A 102 -2.12 14.29 6.16
N PRO A 103 -1.97 15.60 5.94
CA PRO A 103 -1.94 16.56 7.03
C PRO A 103 -3.37 16.83 7.53
N THR A 104 -3.49 17.16 8.82
CA THR A 104 -4.72 17.37 9.61
C THR A 104 -5.62 18.53 9.17
N ALA A 105 -5.24 19.29 8.14
CA ALA A 105 -5.95 20.50 7.69
C ALA A 105 -6.01 20.64 6.15
N ALA A 106 -5.72 19.57 5.40
CA ALA A 106 -5.91 19.61 3.96
C ALA A 106 -7.40 19.52 3.61
N VAL A 107 -8.11 20.65 3.54
CA VAL A 107 -9.52 20.71 3.11
C VAL A 107 -9.72 20.44 1.61
N ASN A 108 -8.64 20.57 0.84
CA ASN A 108 -8.59 20.19 -0.55
C ASN A 108 -8.01 18.78 -0.67
N PHE A 109 -8.48 18.05 -1.69
CA PHE A 109 -7.86 16.80 -2.08
C PHE A 109 -6.40 17.02 -2.45
N THR A 110 -5.51 16.28 -1.79
CA THR A 110 -4.09 16.28 -2.12
C THR A 110 -3.67 14.86 -2.45
N THR A 111 -2.88 14.70 -3.50
CA THR A 111 -2.35 13.40 -3.90
C THR A 111 -1.01 13.16 -3.21
N ARG A 112 -0.87 12.01 -2.57
CA ARG A 112 0.38 11.57 -1.96
C ARG A 112 0.63 10.11 -2.28
N GLN A 113 1.91 9.77 -2.39
CA GLN A 113 2.36 8.40 -2.58
C GLN A 113 3.61 8.15 -1.73
N ARG A 114 3.74 6.92 -1.27
CA ARG A 114 4.92 6.38 -0.62
C ARG A 114 5.50 5.29 -1.51
N VAL A 115 6.81 5.36 -1.73
CA VAL A 115 7.56 4.36 -2.48
C VAL A 115 8.62 3.76 -1.57
N ALA A 116 8.59 2.46 -1.34
CA ALA A 116 9.52 1.78 -0.45
C ALA A 116 9.86 0.36 -0.92
N PRO A 117 11.12 -0.10 -0.77
CA PRO A 117 11.51 -1.45 -1.11
C PRO A 117 11.11 -2.44 -0.02
N LYS A 118 10.52 -3.58 -0.40
CA LYS A 118 10.32 -4.76 0.45
C LYS A 118 11.29 -5.84 0.02
N SER A 119 12.09 -6.31 0.97
CA SER A 119 13.03 -7.42 0.81
C SER A 119 12.65 -8.60 1.70
N GLY A 120 13.33 -9.73 1.51
CA GLY A 120 13.11 -10.95 2.31
C GLY A 120 11.87 -11.74 1.89
N LEU A 121 11.33 -11.49 0.70
CA LEU A 121 10.28 -12.33 0.14
C LEU A 121 10.88 -13.66 -0.33
N THR A 122 10.13 -14.75 -0.17
CA THR A 122 10.57 -16.06 -0.65
C THR A 122 10.42 -16.10 -2.18
N PRO A 123 11.49 -16.32 -2.95
CA PRO A 123 11.41 -16.37 -4.42
C PRO A 123 10.35 -17.37 -4.92
N GLY A 124 9.56 -16.96 -5.91
CA GLY A 124 8.50 -17.80 -6.49
C GLY A 124 7.23 -17.94 -5.62
N GLN A 125 7.23 -17.44 -4.39
CA GLN A 125 6.05 -17.44 -3.54
C GLN A 125 5.04 -16.38 -4.02
N VAL A 126 3.76 -16.75 -3.99
CA VAL A 126 2.64 -15.83 -4.26
C VAL A 126 2.35 -15.02 -3.00
N TYR A 127 2.17 -13.71 -3.18
CA TYR A 127 1.79 -12.76 -2.13
C TYR A 127 0.57 -11.92 -2.55
N TYR A 128 -0.25 -11.59 -1.56
CA TYR A 128 -1.31 -10.61 -1.64
C TYR A 128 -0.82 -9.29 -1.05
N ALA A 129 -1.01 -8.19 -1.78
CA ALA A 129 -0.80 -6.84 -1.27
C ALA A 129 -2.13 -6.07 -1.35
N GLY A 130 -2.60 -5.59 -0.20
CA GLY A 130 -3.82 -4.82 -0.05
C GLY A 130 -3.52 -3.39 0.38
N HIS A 131 -4.32 -2.47 -0.14
CA HIS A 131 -4.37 -1.09 0.32
C HIS A 131 -5.39 -0.97 1.45
N GLN A 132 -4.94 -0.59 2.64
CA GLN A 132 -5.82 -0.29 3.77
C GLN A 132 -5.69 1.17 4.19
N PHE A 133 -6.69 1.69 4.88
CA PHE A 133 -6.62 3.01 5.48
C PHE A 133 -7.27 3.05 6.84
N CYS A 134 -6.93 4.07 7.60
CA CYS A 134 -7.65 4.50 8.78
C CYS A 134 -7.63 6.03 8.85
N VAL A 135 -8.34 6.53 9.83
CA VAL A 135 -8.39 7.94 10.20
C VAL A 135 -7.60 8.11 11.49
N GLY A 136 -6.60 8.99 11.47
CA GLY A 136 -5.86 9.36 12.67
C GLY A 136 -6.64 10.33 13.56
N GLU A 137 -6.37 10.28 14.87
CA GLU A 137 -7.21 10.90 15.92
C GLU A 137 -7.57 12.38 15.70
N GLY A 138 -8.87 12.65 15.89
CA GLY A 138 -9.59 13.92 15.94
C GLY A 138 -11.11 13.64 16.00
N GLU A 139 -11.92 14.65 16.33
CA GLU A 139 -13.41 14.56 16.37
C GLU A 139 -14.06 14.74 14.97
N GLY A 140 -13.26 14.64 13.90
CA GLY A 140 -13.66 15.01 12.54
C GLY A 140 -14.09 13.82 11.67
N THR A 141 -14.11 14.05 10.37
CA THR A 141 -14.14 12.97 9.37
C THR A 141 -13.11 13.24 8.28
N ALA A 142 -12.74 12.24 7.50
CA ALA A 142 -11.84 12.40 6.36
C ALA A 142 -12.42 11.76 5.10
N ASP A 143 -11.96 12.21 3.93
CA ASP A 143 -12.42 11.69 2.64
C ASP A 143 -11.25 11.19 1.80
N ILE A 144 -11.50 10.14 1.00
CA ILE A 144 -10.59 9.58 0.00
C ILE A 144 -11.27 9.62 -1.36
N THR A 145 -10.59 10.11 -2.39
CA THR A 145 -11.10 10.11 -3.78
C THR A 145 -10.37 9.15 -4.68
N SER A 146 -9.15 8.74 -4.35
CA SER A 146 -8.45 7.73 -5.13
C SER A 146 -7.49 6.94 -4.26
N ARG A 147 -7.28 5.68 -4.65
CA ARG A 147 -6.37 4.73 -4.02
C ARG A 147 -5.61 3.99 -5.12
N HIS A 148 -4.31 3.83 -4.95
CA HIS A 148 -3.47 3.10 -5.89
C HIS A 148 -2.43 2.26 -5.17
N LEU A 149 -2.13 1.11 -5.77
CA LEU A 149 -1.13 0.17 -5.32
C LEU A 149 -0.39 -0.38 -6.54
N ILE A 150 0.94 -0.29 -6.53
CA ILE A 150 1.79 -0.87 -7.57
C ILE A 150 2.88 -1.70 -6.89
N VAL A 151 3.09 -2.92 -7.38
CA VAL A 151 4.19 -3.79 -6.96
C VAL A 151 5.08 -4.04 -8.17
N ARG A 152 6.29 -3.48 -8.11
CA ARG A 152 7.30 -3.60 -9.16
C ARG A 152 8.43 -4.51 -8.69
N PRO A 153 8.68 -5.67 -9.30
CA PRO A 153 9.82 -6.49 -8.94
C PRO A 153 11.16 -5.78 -9.17
N LEU A 154 12.12 -6.08 -8.29
CA LEU A 154 13.48 -5.52 -8.33
C LEU A 154 14.50 -6.61 -8.67
N PRO A 155 15.63 -6.23 -9.28
CA PRO A 155 16.75 -7.13 -9.50
C PRO A 155 17.46 -7.55 -8.21
#